data_AF-A0A1Y1JM08-F1
#
_entry.id   AF-A0A1Y1JM08-F1
#
_cell.length_a   1.000
_cell.length_b   1.000
_cell.length_c   1.000
_cell.angle_alpha   90.00
_cell.angle_beta   90.00
_cell.angle_gamma   90.00
#
_symmetry.space_group_name_H-M   'P 1'
#
loop_
_entity.id
_entity.type
_entity.pdbx_description
1 polymer ?
#
loop_
_entity_poly.entity_id
_entity_poly.type
_entity_poly.pdbx_seq_one_letter_code
_entity_poly.pdbx_strand_id
1 'polypeptide(L)'
;MNIIESNKERERISLHSHISGLGLDADGFVHELNFEQKKKKNNNIDMNGQQNGYINHDEVLCDELIGHEIQQNISNGYGDKNDGCLKHDEESDDEVFRNFYNCKGMIGQKKAREAAGIFINLIKEKNICKCLLLAGPSGSGKTAIAIAISKEISEDSIPFCIFNASQVYSCEVKKTEILTQYIRKSIGVKIKEVKEVFEGEVIKLEPFYDDTYDEKHISYVHITLKTLKEQKKIKIHSSIYENILKEKIQEKDIIYIESHSGLVKRVGKCTLYKDMFDIETDTFVDLPKGNVHKKKNIIQNVTLYDLDISNVQPKDNILNFLQNSKSKKTEITDKLRNEINKIVYKYVDQGIAQIIPGVLFIDEVHMLDIECFTYLNRTLESNLAPIVILATNRGICNIKGTNIISAHGIPVDLLDRIIIVKTMLYNKEEILQVLKLRCKFEKIKIESEALNYLADIGIQCSLRYAIQLLTPAKILSKRKGKKKINKSIVEIVSSIFFDTKRSTQLLLDDKNKYLY
;
A
#
# COMPACT_ATOMS: atom_id res chain seq x y z
N MET A 1 49.14 -20.39 -0.33
CA MET A 1 48.13 -20.93 -1.26
C MET A 1 47.54 -19.75 -2.00
N ASN A 2 47.66 -19.76 -3.33
CA ASN A 2 47.33 -18.64 -4.19
C ASN A 2 45.86 -18.24 -4.08
N ILE A 3 45.62 -16.94 -3.93
CA ILE A 3 44.32 -16.32 -4.10
C ILE A 3 44.05 -16.32 -5.60
N ILE A 4 43.14 -17.19 -6.04
CA ILE A 4 42.60 -17.14 -7.39
C ILE A 4 41.52 -16.05 -7.39
N GLU A 5 41.86 -14.89 -7.94
CA GLU A 5 40.87 -13.91 -8.39
C GLU A 5 40.06 -14.54 -9.53
N SER A 6 38.81 -14.93 -9.25
CA SER A 6 37.90 -15.41 -10.29
C SER A 6 37.35 -14.22 -11.07
N ASN A 7 37.88 -14.03 -12.27
CA ASN A 7 37.40 -13.10 -13.28
C ASN A 7 35.93 -13.40 -13.67
N LYS A 8 35.16 -12.32 -13.76
CA LYS A 8 33.98 -12.08 -14.61
C LYS A 8 33.38 -13.30 -15.33
N GLU A 9 32.33 -13.84 -14.74
CA GLU A 9 31.06 -14.13 -15.43
C GLU A 9 29.98 -14.27 -14.36
N ARG A 10 29.08 -13.28 -14.29
CA ARG A 10 27.93 -13.31 -13.40
C ARG A 10 26.99 -14.40 -13.91
N GLU A 11 27.00 -15.57 -13.27
CA GLU A 11 26.00 -16.61 -13.54
C GLU A 11 24.60 -16.01 -13.35
N ARG A 12 23.88 -15.92 -14.46
CA ARG A 12 22.57 -15.31 -14.58
C ARG A 12 21.53 -16.21 -13.93
N ILE A 13 20.84 -15.70 -12.90
CA ILE A 13 19.50 -16.17 -12.56
C ILE A 13 18.56 -15.31 -13.41
N SER A 14 18.01 -15.89 -14.49
CA SER A 14 16.95 -15.25 -15.28
C SER A 14 15.75 -14.99 -14.37
N LEU A 15 15.52 -13.73 -14.03
CA LEU A 15 14.40 -13.34 -13.16
C LEU A 15 13.14 -13.25 -14.01
N HIS A 16 12.32 -14.27 -13.95
CA HIS A 16 11.09 -14.36 -14.75
C HIS A 16 9.92 -13.49 -14.23
N SER A 17 10.16 -12.56 -13.28
CA SER A 17 9.10 -11.66 -12.82
C SER A 17 9.60 -10.21 -12.64
N HIS A 18 8.92 -9.26 -13.27
CA HIS A 18 9.15 -7.82 -13.07
C HIS A 18 8.73 -7.42 -11.66
N ILE A 19 9.70 -7.34 -10.73
CA ILE A 19 9.47 -6.93 -9.34
C ILE A 19 9.47 -5.39 -9.22
N SER A 20 8.33 -4.80 -9.54
CA SER A 20 8.20 -3.34 -9.69
C SER A 20 8.04 -2.60 -8.35
N GLY A 21 7.46 -3.23 -7.32
CA GLY A 21 7.21 -2.65 -6.00
C GLY A 21 8.45 -2.42 -5.14
N LEU A 22 9.53 -3.14 -5.45
CA LEU A 22 10.85 -2.91 -4.84
C LEU A 22 11.75 -2.07 -5.76
N GLY A 23 11.24 -1.55 -6.89
CA GLY A 23 12.01 -0.78 -7.86
C GLY A 23 13.22 -1.53 -8.41
N LEU A 24 13.04 -2.82 -8.70
CA LEU A 24 14.05 -3.66 -9.34
C LEU A 24 13.83 -3.65 -10.85
N ASP A 25 14.92 -3.71 -11.61
CA ASP A 25 14.88 -3.93 -13.05
C ASP A 25 14.61 -5.40 -13.39
N ALA A 26 14.54 -5.72 -14.69
CA ALA A 26 14.31 -7.09 -15.18
C ALA A 26 15.43 -8.07 -14.77
N ASP A 27 16.60 -7.54 -14.44
CA ASP A 27 17.78 -8.30 -13.99
C ASP A 27 17.91 -8.29 -12.46
N GLY A 28 16.92 -7.75 -11.74
CA GLY A 28 16.81 -7.80 -10.28
C GLY A 28 17.70 -6.83 -9.53
N PHE A 29 18.35 -5.91 -10.24
CA PHE A 29 19.14 -4.84 -9.65
C PHE A 29 18.25 -3.65 -9.33
N VAL A 30 18.59 -2.92 -8.26
CA VAL A 30 17.92 -1.64 -8.00
C VAL A 30 18.33 -0.64 -9.07
N HIS A 31 17.36 0.05 -9.69
CA HIS A 31 17.66 1.18 -10.58
C HIS A 31 18.64 2.15 -9.91
N GLU A 32 19.83 2.32 -10.50
CA GLU A 32 20.84 3.21 -9.96
C GLU A 32 20.45 4.67 -10.17
N LEU A 33 20.26 5.38 -9.05
CA LEU A 33 20.20 6.83 -9.00
C LEU A 33 21.62 7.40 -9.11
N ASN A 34 22.18 7.47 -10.32
CA ASN A 34 23.41 8.23 -10.55
C ASN A 34 23.06 9.66 -10.96
N PHE A 35 22.97 10.57 -9.97
CA PHE A 35 23.07 12.01 -10.22
C PHE A 35 24.54 12.41 -10.24
N GLU A 36 25.30 11.96 -11.25
CA GLU A 36 26.53 12.69 -11.58
C GLU A 36 26.08 14.02 -12.20
N GLN A 37 26.39 15.13 -11.53
CA GLN A 37 26.43 16.43 -12.20
C GLN A 37 27.30 16.24 -13.45
N LYS A 38 26.70 16.31 -14.64
CA LYS A 38 27.47 16.48 -15.87
C LYS A 38 28.24 17.78 -15.75
N LYS A 39 29.46 17.72 -15.17
CA LYS A 39 30.49 18.71 -15.44
C LYS A 39 30.67 18.68 -16.94
N LYS A 40 30.23 19.74 -17.62
CA LYS A 40 30.55 19.98 -19.02
C LYS A 40 32.05 19.76 -19.18
N LYS A 41 32.44 18.67 -19.84
CA LYS A 41 33.78 18.55 -20.42
C LYS A 41 33.84 19.60 -21.52
N ASN A 42 34.38 20.78 -21.20
CA ASN A 42 34.98 21.63 -22.21
C ASN A 42 36.20 20.89 -22.73
N ASN A 43 36.03 20.15 -23.82
CA ASN A 43 37.15 19.81 -24.68
C ASN A 43 37.40 21.02 -25.59
N ASN A 44 38.17 21.98 -25.09
CA ASN A 44 39.00 22.80 -25.97
C ASN A 44 40.16 21.91 -26.41
N ILE A 45 40.11 21.45 -27.66
CA ILE A 45 41.31 21.04 -28.38
C ILE A 45 41.46 22.06 -29.50
N ASP A 46 42.23 23.11 -29.22
CA ASP A 46 42.88 23.88 -30.26
C ASP A 46 44.03 23.04 -30.80
N MET A 47 43.97 22.67 -32.08
CA MET A 47 45.16 22.45 -32.90
C MET A 47 44.89 22.92 -34.32
N ASN A 48 45.51 24.05 -34.63
CA ASN A 48 45.73 24.58 -35.97
C ASN A 48 46.30 23.51 -36.91
N GLY A 49 45.79 23.44 -38.14
CA GLY A 49 46.31 22.58 -39.19
C GLY A 49 45.75 22.96 -40.55
N GLN A 50 46.39 23.95 -41.17
CA GLN A 50 46.20 24.35 -42.56
C GLN A 50 46.32 23.15 -43.51
N GLN A 51 45.41 23.03 -44.47
CA GLN A 51 45.74 22.46 -45.78
C GLN A 51 45.20 23.37 -46.88
N ASN A 52 46.15 24.05 -47.52
CA ASN A 52 45.98 24.77 -48.78
C ASN A 52 45.65 23.78 -49.90
N GLY A 53 44.61 24.06 -50.67
CA GLY A 53 44.45 23.60 -52.04
C GLY A 53 44.46 24.82 -52.96
N TYR A 54 45.53 25.00 -53.74
CA TYR A 54 45.55 25.97 -54.83
C TYR A 54 44.85 25.38 -56.06
N ILE A 55 44.01 26.17 -56.74
CA ILE A 55 44.14 26.58 -58.16
C ILE A 55 42.92 27.43 -58.58
N ASN A 56 43.22 28.71 -58.83
CA ASN A 56 42.79 29.66 -59.86
C ASN A 56 41.41 29.66 -60.56
N HIS A 57 40.86 30.89 -60.55
CA HIS A 57 40.28 31.71 -61.63
C HIS A 57 38.96 31.36 -62.34
N ASP A 58 38.02 32.31 -62.13
CA ASP A 58 37.20 33.08 -63.08
C ASP A 58 36.00 32.48 -63.83
N GLU A 59 35.02 33.39 -63.98
CA GLU A 59 33.85 33.43 -64.88
C GLU A 59 32.56 32.71 -64.40
N VAL A 60 31.32 33.21 -64.53
CA VAL A 60 30.68 34.49 -64.92
C VAL A 60 29.14 34.27 -64.82
N LEU A 61 28.39 35.34 -64.52
CA LEU A 61 26.96 35.66 -64.80
C LEU A 61 25.75 34.74 -64.42
N CYS A 62 24.84 35.39 -63.66
CA CYS A 62 23.41 35.71 -63.93
C CYS A 62 22.22 34.73 -63.78
N ASP A 63 21.08 35.42 -63.53
CA ASP A 63 19.64 35.10 -63.67
C ASP A 63 18.92 34.47 -62.46
N GLU A 64 18.04 35.20 -61.75
CA GLU A 64 16.61 35.54 -62.06
C GLU A 64 15.67 34.36 -61.70
N LEU A 65 14.47 34.43 -61.06
CA LEU A 65 13.38 35.41 -61.00
C LEU A 65 12.22 34.85 -60.09
N ILE A 66 11.40 35.78 -59.54
CA ILE A 66 9.92 35.71 -59.25
C ILE A 66 9.42 34.83 -58.07
N GLY A 67 8.52 35.27 -57.17
CA GLY A 67 7.72 36.49 -57.03
C GLY A 67 6.52 36.34 -56.05
N HIS A 68 5.90 37.51 -55.72
CA HIS A 68 4.61 37.83 -55.06
C HIS A 68 4.42 37.57 -53.54
N GLU A 69 4.26 38.58 -52.65
CA GLU A 69 3.15 39.57 -52.44
C GLU A 69 1.88 38.92 -51.84
N ILE A 70 1.06 39.42 -50.89
CA ILE A 70 0.78 40.66 -50.10
C ILE A 70 -0.31 40.21 -49.06
N GLN A 71 -0.43 40.63 -47.78
CA GLN A 71 -1.20 41.78 -47.20
C GLN A 71 -1.38 41.51 -45.67
N GLN A 72 -0.79 42.28 -44.75
CA GLN A 72 -1.35 43.40 -43.95
C GLN A 72 -2.59 43.17 -43.05
N ASN A 73 -2.42 43.38 -41.73
CA ASN A 73 -3.17 44.29 -40.82
C ASN A 73 -2.70 44.05 -39.36
N ILE A 74 -1.81 44.86 -38.73
CA ILE A 74 -2.03 46.14 -37.99
C ILE A 74 -3.09 45.96 -36.87
N SER A 75 -2.79 46.03 -35.55
CA SER A 75 -2.23 47.17 -34.81
C SER A 75 -1.93 46.87 -33.32
N ASN A 76 -0.82 47.47 -32.84
CA ASN A 76 -0.57 48.22 -31.58
C ASN A 76 -1.04 47.62 -30.24
N GLY A 77 -0.19 47.35 -29.24
CA GLY A 77 0.79 48.20 -28.52
C GLY A 77 0.47 48.02 -27.02
N TYR A 78 1.36 47.83 -26.05
CA TYR A 78 2.53 48.60 -25.63
C TYR A 78 3.27 47.82 -24.51
N GLY A 79 4.61 47.84 -24.54
CA GLY A 79 5.55 47.75 -23.40
C GLY A 79 5.61 46.42 -22.61
N ASP A 80 6.74 45.97 -22.06
CA ASP A 80 8.08 46.53 -21.95
C ASP A 80 8.98 45.39 -21.42
N LYS A 81 10.19 45.27 -21.99
CA LYS A 81 11.46 44.81 -21.36
C LYS A 81 11.62 43.42 -20.73
N ASN A 82 12.55 42.69 -21.35
CA ASN A 82 13.65 41.93 -20.75
C ASN A 82 13.31 40.73 -19.86
N ASP A 83 12.97 39.61 -20.51
CA ASP A 83 13.15 38.27 -19.94
C ASP A 83 14.62 37.85 -19.98
N GLY A 84 15.26 37.87 -18.83
CA GLY A 84 16.51 37.20 -18.57
C GLY A 84 16.47 36.60 -17.17
N CYS A 85 16.76 35.29 -17.08
CA CYS A 85 16.93 34.48 -15.86
C CYS A 85 15.60 34.07 -15.17
N LEU A 86 15.28 32.81 -14.89
CA LEU A 86 16.07 31.63 -14.48
C LEU A 86 15.32 30.34 -14.91
N LYS A 87 15.92 29.53 -15.79
CA LYS A 87 15.47 28.15 -16.11
C LYS A 87 16.45 27.12 -15.56
N HIS A 88 16.66 27.10 -14.23
CA HIS A 88 17.62 26.16 -13.64
C HIS A 88 17.09 25.20 -12.55
N ASP A 89 15.80 25.22 -12.21
CA ASP A 89 15.26 24.32 -11.18
C ASP A 89 14.22 23.29 -11.69
N GLU A 90 13.58 23.50 -12.85
CA GLU A 90 12.44 22.66 -13.29
C GLU A 90 12.84 21.29 -13.86
N GLU A 91 13.98 21.17 -14.57
CA GLU A 91 14.41 19.90 -15.18
C GLU A 91 14.82 18.83 -14.13
N SER A 92 15.25 19.26 -12.94
CA SER A 92 15.68 18.34 -11.87
C SER A 92 14.52 17.68 -11.13
N ASP A 93 13.37 18.36 -11.05
CA ASP A 93 12.18 17.85 -10.37
C ASP A 93 11.43 16.81 -11.22
N ASP A 94 11.54 16.89 -12.56
CA ASP A 94 10.93 15.95 -13.51
C ASP A 94 11.65 14.59 -13.57
N GLU A 95 12.98 14.60 -13.44
CA GLU A 95 13.78 13.36 -13.40
C GLU A 95 13.56 12.58 -12.09
N VAL A 96 13.47 13.29 -10.95
CA VAL A 96 13.07 12.72 -9.65
C VAL A 96 11.65 12.14 -9.73
N PHE A 97 10.75 12.76 -10.51
CA PHE A 97 9.38 12.29 -10.69
C PHE A 97 9.28 11.03 -11.55
N ARG A 98 10.02 10.92 -12.66
CA ARG A 98 10.11 9.67 -13.43
C ARG A 98 10.69 8.53 -12.59
N ASN A 99 11.72 8.82 -11.80
CA ASN A 99 12.37 7.84 -10.93
C ASN A 99 11.47 7.39 -9.75
N PHE A 100 10.58 8.27 -9.28
CA PHE A 100 9.55 7.94 -8.29
C PHE A 100 8.55 6.87 -8.78
N TYR A 101 8.11 6.97 -10.04
CA TYR A 101 7.25 5.94 -10.65
C TYR A 101 7.99 4.62 -10.83
N ASN A 102 9.26 4.66 -11.23
CA ASN A 102 10.07 3.45 -11.45
C ASN A 102 10.39 2.69 -10.14
N CYS A 103 10.52 3.38 -9.00
CA CYS A 103 10.79 2.74 -7.70
C CYS A 103 9.58 2.65 -6.76
N LYS A 104 8.36 2.98 -7.22
CA LYS A 104 7.11 3.03 -6.43
C LYS A 104 7.25 3.69 -5.04
N GLY A 105 8.11 4.71 -4.93
CA GLY A 105 8.36 5.45 -3.69
C GLY A 105 9.41 4.85 -2.72
N MET A 106 10.07 3.75 -3.06
CA MET A 106 11.21 3.22 -2.28
C MET A 106 12.50 3.96 -2.61
N ILE A 107 13.24 4.39 -1.58
CA ILE A 107 14.51 5.12 -1.70
C ILE A 107 15.60 4.37 -0.93
N GLY A 108 16.79 4.25 -1.53
CA GLY A 108 17.95 3.63 -0.89
C GLY A 108 17.78 2.12 -0.64
N GLN A 109 18.49 1.61 0.37
CA GLN A 109 18.47 0.20 0.83
C GLN A 109 18.65 -0.83 -0.31
N LYS A 110 19.56 -0.55 -1.27
CA LYS A 110 19.72 -1.36 -2.50
C LYS A 110 19.84 -2.86 -2.22
N LYS A 111 20.82 -3.24 -1.38
CA LYS A 111 21.07 -4.64 -1.01
C LYS A 111 19.88 -5.35 -0.39
N ALA A 112 19.13 -4.64 0.47
CA ALA A 112 17.97 -5.23 1.15
C ALA A 112 16.77 -5.38 0.19
N ARG A 113 16.63 -4.48 -0.78
CA ARG A 113 15.61 -4.56 -1.85
C ARG A 113 15.92 -5.68 -2.83
N GLU A 114 17.17 -5.83 -3.25
CA GLU A 114 17.62 -6.92 -4.11
C GLU A 114 17.38 -8.28 -3.43
N ALA A 115 17.79 -8.41 -2.17
CA ALA A 115 17.54 -9.63 -1.38
C ALA A 115 16.04 -9.92 -1.21
N ALA A 116 15.22 -8.90 -0.99
CA ALA A 116 13.77 -9.03 -0.95
C ALA A 116 13.18 -9.48 -2.31
N GLY A 117 13.75 -9.02 -3.43
CA GLY A 117 13.38 -9.46 -4.77
C GLY A 117 13.65 -10.95 -4.98
N ILE A 118 14.85 -11.40 -4.61
CA ILE A 118 15.22 -12.82 -4.63
C ILE A 118 14.25 -13.64 -3.77
N PHE A 119 13.95 -13.16 -2.56
CA PHE A 119 13.01 -13.82 -1.65
C PHE A 119 11.60 -13.97 -2.26
N ILE A 120 11.08 -12.94 -2.92
CA ILE A 120 9.79 -13.00 -3.61
C ILE A 120 9.80 -14.07 -4.71
N ASN A 121 10.87 -14.16 -5.50
CA ASN A 121 10.98 -15.18 -6.53
C ASN A 121 11.06 -16.60 -5.94
N LEU A 122 11.79 -16.79 -4.84
CA LEU A 122 11.84 -18.07 -4.12
C LEU A 122 10.45 -18.53 -3.64
N ILE A 123 9.63 -17.58 -3.17
CA ILE A 123 8.24 -17.85 -2.79
C ILE A 123 7.42 -18.27 -4.02
N LYS A 124 7.52 -17.51 -5.12
CA LYS A 124 6.74 -17.75 -6.35
C LYS A 124 7.10 -19.08 -7.02
N GLU A 125 8.37 -19.48 -7.00
CA GLU A 125 8.86 -20.63 -7.76
C GLU A 125 8.84 -21.97 -7.00
N LYS A 126 9.20 -21.99 -5.71
CA LYS A 126 9.48 -23.27 -5.02
C LYS A 126 8.88 -23.42 -3.62
N ASN A 127 8.26 -22.37 -3.06
CA ASN A 127 7.59 -22.44 -1.75
C ASN A 127 8.49 -22.98 -0.61
N ILE A 128 9.82 -22.83 -0.72
CA ILE A 128 10.83 -23.48 0.16
C ILE A 128 11.03 -22.71 1.46
N CYS A 129 11.06 -21.37 1.40
CA CYS A 129 11.30 -20.54 2.57
C CYS A 129 10.11 -19.61 2.83
N LYS A 130 9.44 -19.82 3.96
CA LYS A 130 8.28 -19.03 4.38
C LYS A 130 8.62 -17.96 5.41
N CYS A 131 9.89 -17.80 5.80
CA CYS A 131 10.25 -16.85 6.86
C CYS A 131 11.50 -16.01 6.55
N LEU A 132 11.34 -14.70 6.66
CA LEU A 132 12.37 -13.69 6.41
C LEU A 132 12.58 -12.83 7.67
N LEU A 133 13.82 -12.64 8.10
CA LEU A 133 14.20 -11.70 9.16
C LEU A 133 14.83 -10.44 8.58
N LEU A 134 14.18 -9.31 8.78
CA LEU A 134 14.73 -7.98 8.54
C LEU A 134 15.44 -7.47 9.79
N ALA A 135 16.77 -7.50 9.79
CA ALA A 135 17.60 -7.05 10.91
C ALA A 135 18.25 -5.70 10.60
N GLY A 136 18.20 -4.74 11.53
CA GLY A 136 18.95 -3.49 11.40
C GLY A 136 18.40 -2.34 12.24
N PRO A 137 19.07 -1.18 12.24
CA PRO A 137 18.78 -0.09 13.17
C PRO A 137 17.36 0.46 13.04
N SER A 138 16.87 1.12 14.09
CA SER A 138 15.57 1.81 14.06
C SER A 138 15.55 2.85 12.94
N GLY A 139 14.46 2.89 12.16
CA GLY A 139 14.33 3.84 11.05
C GLY A 139 15.02 3.46 9.75
N SER A 140 15.55 2.24 9.61
CA SER A 140 16.20 1.72 8.38
C SER A 140 15.24 1.23 7.28
N GLY A 141 13.93 1.43 7.44
CA GLY A 141 12.94 1.05 6.42
C GLY A 141 12.50 -0.42 6.43
N LYS A 142 12.75 -1.19 7.50
CA LYS A 142 12.30 -2.61 7.62
C LYS A 142 10.81 -2.82 7.30
N THR A 143 9.93 -2.05 7.95
CA THR A 143 8.48 -2.12 7.71
C THR A 143 8.11 -1.72 6.28
N ALA A 144 8.82 -0.76 5.68
CA ALA A 144 8.60 -0.34 4.30
C ALA A 144 8.95 -1.46 3.31
N ILE A 145 10.07 -2.16 3.53
CA ILE A 145 10.46 -3.32 2.73
C ILE A 145 9.42 -4.45 2.88
N ALA A 146 8.95 -4.73 4.10
CA ALA A 146 7.92 -5.75 4.31
C ALA A 146 6.60 -5.43 3.57
N ILE A 147 6.16 -4.17 3.58
CA ILE A 147 4.99 -3.71 2.82
C ILE A 147 5.24 -3.80 1.31
N ALA A 148 6.46 -3.50 0.84
CA ALA A 148 6.80 -3.64 -0.57
C ALA A 148 6.79 -5.11 -1.01
N ILE A 149 7.33 -6.01 -0.19
CA ILE A 149 7.25 -7.46 -0.40
C ILE A 149 5.80 -7.92 -0.47
N SER A 150 4.96 -7.50 0.49
CA SER A 150 3.56 -7.90 0.50
C SER A 150 2.84 -7.43 -0.76
N LYS A 151 3.07 -6.17 -1.20
CA LYS A 151 2.47 -5.65 -2.43
C LYS A 151 2.94 -6.36 -3.70
N GLU A 152 4.14 -6.92 -3.72
CA GLU A 152 4.69 -7.58 -4.91
C GLU A 152 4.32 -9.07 -5.03
N ILE A 153 4.11 -9.71 -3.88
CA ILE A 153 3.53 -11.05 -3.82
C ILE A 153 2.05 -11.00 -4.24
N SER A 154 1.41 -9.84 -4.09
CA SER A 154 -0.05 -9.71 -4.16
C SER A 154 -0.57 -9.09 -5.45
N GLU A 155 -1.41 -9.86 -6.17
CA GLU A 155 -2.63 -9.32 -6.79
C GLU A 155 -3.62 -8.94 -5.66
N ASP A 156 -4.58 -8.04 -5.90
CA ASP A 156 -5.44 -7.30 -4.93
C ASP A 156 -6.20 -8.12 -3.82
N SER A 157 -5.98 -9.43 -3.68
CA SER A 157 -6.74 -10.36 -2.82
C SER A 157 -5.97 -11.04 -1.67
N ILE A 158 -4.68 -10.76 -1.47
CA ILE A 158 -3.88 -11.42 -0.42
C ILE A 158 -3.88 -10.61 0.89
N PRO A 159 -4.14 -11.22 2.07
CA PRO A 159 -4.12 -10.51 3.35
C PRO A 159 -2.68 -10.18 3.81
N PHE A 160 -2.47 -8.93 4.24
CA PHE A 160 -1.25 -8.49 4.92
C PHE A 160 -1.58 -8.08 6.35
N CYS A 161 -1.00 -8.78 7.33
CA CYS A 161 -1.25 -8.54 8.74
C CYS A 161 0.00 -8.00 9.44
N ILE A 162 -0.15 -6.87 10.14
CA ILE A 162 0.90 -6.29 10.97
C ILE A 162 0.65 -6.66 12.44
N PHE A 163 1.67 -7.23 13.07
CA PHE A 163 1.67 -7.60 14.47
C PHE A 163 2.90 -7.00 15.16
N ASN A 164 2.72 -6.25 16.25
CA ASN A 164 3.86 -5.89 17.11
C ASN A 164 3.98 -6.97 18.18
N ALA A 165 5.16 -7.56 18.35
CA ALA A 165 5.42 -8.65 19.29
C ALA A 165 4.96 -8.35 20.73
N SER A 166 4.99 -7.08 21.17
CA SER A 166 4.50 -6.67 22.49
C SER A 166 2.99 -6.87 22.68
N GLN A 167 2.22 -6.94 21.59
CA GLN A 167 0.77 -7.15 21.64
C GLN A 167 0.38 -8.56 22.10
N VAL A 168 1.33 -9.50 22.14
CA VAL A 168 1.11 -10.87 22.61
C VAL A 168 0.77 -10.93 24.11
N TYR A 169 1.18 -9.92 24.88
CA TYR A 169 0.95 -9.87 26.32
C TYR A 169 -0.43 -9.30 26.59
N SER A 170 -1.35 -10.18 26.98
CA SER A 170 -2.71 -9.81 27.41
C SER A 170 -3.06 -10.51 28.72
N CYS A 171 -3.84 -9.84 29.56
CA CYS A 171 -4.42 -10.44 30.77
C CYS A 171 -5.67 -11.28 30.46
N GLU A 172 -6.34 -11.01 29.34
CA GLU A 172 -7.64 -11.64 29.01
C GLU A 172 -7.49 -12.88 28.14
N VAL A 173 -6.46 -12.92 27.29
CA VAL A 173 -6.30 -13.93 26.24
C VAL A 173 -4.90 -14.50 26.31
N LYS A 174 -4.77 -15.81 26.12
CA LYS A 174 -3.46 -16.48 26.05
C LYS A 174 -2.59 -15.93 24.92
N LYS A 175 -1.27 -15.91 25.16
CA LYS A 175 -0.26 -15.46 24.18
C LYS A 175 -0.34 -16.23 22.86
N THR A 176 -0.41 -17.56 22.97
CA THR A 176 -0.54 -18.48 21.83
C THR A 176 -1.82 -18.25 21.05
N GLU A 177 -2.92 -17.95 21.74
CA GLU A 177 -4.20 -17.61 21.12
C GLU A 177 -4.09 -16.31 20.31
N ILE A 178 -3.49 -15.26 20.86
CA ILE A 178 -3.26 -14.00 20.14
C ILE A 178 -2.44 -14.27 18.86
N LEU A 179 -1.33 -14.99 18.96
CA LEU A 179 -0.53 -15.37 17.79
C LEU A 179 -1.36 -16.16 16.77
N THR A 180 -2.17 -17.11 17.22
CA THR A 180 -3.05 -17.91 16.35
C THR A 180 -4.01 -17.02 15.57
N GLN A 181 -4.59 -16.01 16.21
CA GLN A 181 -5.50 -15.07 15.55
C GLN A 181 -4.79 -14.30 14.42
N TYR A 182 -3.57 -13.80 14.66
CA TYR A 182 -2.80 -13.08 13.64
C TYR A 182 -2.35 -13.99 12.50
N ILE A 183 -1.98 -15.24 12.79
CA ILE A 183 -1.68 -16.25 11.76
C ILE A 183 -2.92 -16.51 10.90
N ARG A 184 -4.09 -16.72 11.50
CA ARG A 184 -5.33 -16.99 10.76
C ARG A 184 -5.86 -15.77 9.99
N LYS A 185 -5.64 -14.55 10.48
CA LYS A 185 -5.88 -13.31 9.72
C LYS A 185 -4.99 -13.17 8.50
N SER A 186 -3.82 -13.82 8.53
CA SER A 186 -2.85 -13.80 7.42
C SER A 186 -3.09 -14.92 6.41
N ILE A 187 -4.13 -15.74 6.57
CA ILE A 187 -4.49 -16.79 5.62
C ILE A 187 -5.84 -16.45 5.01
N GLY A 188 -5.85 -16.19 3.70
CA GLY A 188 -7.04 -15.88 2.93
C GLY A 188 -7.70 -17.14 2.36
N VAL A 189 -9.00 -17.08 2.18
CA VAL A 189 -9.82 -18.06 1.49
C VAL A 189 -10.65 -17.31 0.46
N LYS A 190 -10.38 -17.60 -0.82
CA LYS A 190 -11.09 -17.05 -1.97
C LYS A 190 -12.21 -18.01 -2.35
N ILE A 191 -13.44 -17.65 -2.03
CA ILE A 191 -14.64 -18.44 -2.29
C ILE A 191 -15.27 -17.93 -3.58
N LYS A 192 -15.48 -18.83 -4.54
CA LYS A 192 -16.17 -18.57 -5.79
C LYS A 192 -17.60 -19.07 -5.66
N GLU A 193 -18.54 -18.12 -5.62
CA GLU A 193 -19.97 -18.42 -5.53
C GLU A 193 -20.67 -17.98 -6.81
N VAL A 194 -21.53 -18.83 -7.35
CA VAL A 194 -22.42 -18.44 -8.44
C VAL A 194 -23.74 -17.99 -7.83
N LYS A 195 -24.02 -16.69 -7.87
CA LYS A 195 -25.28 -16.14 -7.37
C LYS A 195 -26.24 -15.86 -8.51
N GLU A 196 -27.51 -16.21 -8.29
CA GLU A 196 -28.62 -15.76 -9.12
C GLU A 196 -29.01 -14.35 -8.68
N VAL A 197 -29.02 -13.43 -9.65
CA VAL A 197 -29.24 -12.01 -9.42
C VAL A 197 -30.25 -11.45 -10.40
N PHE A 198 -31.03 -10.50 -9.91
CA PHE A 198 -31.88 -9.65 -10.72
C PHE A 198 -31.31 -8.23 -10.70
N GLU A 199 -31.01 -7.68 -11.87
CA GLU A 199 -30.57 -6.29 -11.99
C GLU A 199 -31.26 -5.58 -13.14
N GLY A 200 -31.53 -4.30 -12.93
CA GLY A 200 -32.21 -3.47 -13.90
C GLY A 200 -32.67 -2.16 -13.30
N GLU A 201 -33.09 -1.26 -14.17
CA GLU A 201 -33.81 -0.05 -13.81
C GLU A 201 -35.23 -0.42 -13.36
N VAL A 202 -35.67 0.12 -12.23
CA VAL A 202 -37.03 -0.03 -11.71
C VAL A 202 -37.97 0.83 -12.55
N ILE A 203 -38.83 0.19 -13.34
CA ILE A 203 -39.87 0.89 -14.09
C ILE A 203 -41.13 1.07 -13.25
N LYS A 204 -41.49 0.04 -12.46
CA LYS A 204 -42.70 0.04 -11.66
C LYS A 204 -42.58 -0.90 -10.47
N LEU A 205 -43.14 -0.49 -9.33
CA LEU A 205 -43.23 -1.24 -8.07
C LEU A 205 -44.71 -1.34 -7.66
N GLU A 206 -45.25 -2.57 -7.62
CA GLU A 206 -46.67 -2.83 -7.32
C GLU A 206 -46.78 -3.82 -6.14
N PRO A 207 -46.99 -3.36 -4.89
CA PRO A 207 -47.24 -4.24 -3.75
C PRO A 207 -48.66 -4.82 -3.80
N PHE A 208 -48.79 -6.12 -3.50
CA PHE A 208 -50.07 -6.83 -3.36
C PHE A 208 -50.29 -7.19 -1.89
N TYR A 209 -51.44 -6.76 -1.35
CA TYR A 209 -51.85 -6.98 0.03
C TYR A 209 -52.76 -8.20 0.11
N ASP A 210 -52.64 -8.97 1.19
CA ASP A 210 -53.61 -9.99 1.53
C ASP A 210 -54.74 -9.35 2.34
N ASP A 211 -55.98 -9.49 1.86
CA ASP A 211 -57.16 -8.86 2.47
C ASP A 211 -57.83 -9.76 3.52
N THR A 212 -57.21 -10.89 3.88
CA THR A 212 -57.76 -11.87 4.83
C THR A 212 -57.57 -11.52 6.31
N TYR A 213 -56.77 -10.52 6.65
CA TYR A 213 -56.49 -10.10 8.03
C TYR A 213 -56.77 -8.59 8.23
N ASP A 214 -57.17 -8.19 9.45
CA ASP A 214 -57.44 -6.78 9.79
C ASP A 214 -56.21 -5.87 9.64
N GLU A 215 -55.01 -6.45 9.69
CA GLU A 215 -53.75 -5.78 9.35
C GLU A 215 -53.36 -6.11 7.90
N LYS A 216 -53.21 -5.07 7.06
CA LYS A 216 -52.81 -5.18 5.65
C LYS A 216 -51.38 -5.71 5.53
N HIS A 217 -51.21 -7.02 5.54
CA HIS A 217 -49.92 -7.65 5.27
C HIS A 217 -49.67 -7.74 3.76
N ILE A 218 -48.47 -7.36 3.34
CA ILE A 218 -48.04 -7.52 1.95
C ILE A 218 -47.72 -8.98 1.72
N SER A 219 -48.40 -9.60 0.75
CA SER A 219 -48.18 -11.00 0.38
C SER A 219 -46.98 -11.12 -0.57
N TYR A 220 -46.93 -10.27 -1.58
CA TYR A 220 -45.82 -10.20 -2.55
C TYR A 220 -45.81 -8.86 -3.27
N VAL A 221 -44.73 -8.57 -3.98
CA VAL A 221 -44.58 -7.34 -4.76
C VAL A 221 -44.19 -7.69 -6.19
N HIS A 222 -44.85 -7.06 -7.15
CA HIS A 222 -44.44 -7.11 -8.54
C HIS A 222 -43.52 -5.95 -8.86
N ILE A 223 -42.31 -6.28 -9.34
CA ILE A 223 -41.36 -5.28 -9.82
C ILE A 223 -41.17 -5.47 -11.31
N THR A 224 -41.27 -4.38 -12.06
CA THR A 224 -40.92 -4.36 -13.48
C THR A 224 -39.53 -3.78 -13.63
N LEU A 225 -38.57 -4.62 -14.04
CA LEU A 225 -37.18 -4.22 -14.26
C LEU A 225 -36.87 -4.10 -15.74
N LYS A 226 -36.08 -3.10 -16.12
CA LYS A 226 -35.62 -2.86 -17.48
C LYS A 226 -34.09 -2.91 -17.58
N THR A 227 -33.62 -3.54 -18.64
CA THR A 227 -32.21 -3.59 -19.07
C THR A 227 -32.14 -3.10 -20.52
N LEU A 228 -30.93 -3.01 -21.09
CA LEU A 228 -30.79 -2.70 -22.52
C LEU A 228 -31.37 -3.77 -23.44
N LYS A 229 -31.50 -5.01 -22.96
CA LYS A 229 -31.95 -6.14 -23.78
C LYS A 229 -33.43 -6.46 -23.61
N GLU A 230 -33.91 -6.43 -22.37
CA GLU A 230 -35.29 -6.83 -22.05
C GLU A 230 -35.90 -6.00 -20.92
N GLN A 231 -37.22 -6.02 -20.87
CA GLN A 231 -38.02 -5.56 -19.74
C GLN A 231 -38.81 -6.75 -19.19
N LYS A 232 -38.72 -6.99 -17.89
CA LYS A 232 -39.30 -8.19 -17.26
C LYS A 232 -40.00 -7.84 -15.96
N LYS A 233 -41.25 -8.30 -15.82
CA LYS A 233 -42.02 -8.26 -14.57
C LYS A 233 -41.67 -9.49 -13.74
N ILE A 234 -41.20 -9.27 -12.51
CA ILE A 234 -40.83 -10.31 -11.55
C ILE A 234 -41.73 -10.25 -10.32
N LYS A 235 -41.97 -11.41 -9.70
CA LYS A 235 -42.70 -11.53 -8.43
C LYS A 235 -41.68 -11.70 -7.30
N ILE A 236 -41.74 -10.84 -6.30
CA ILE A 236 -40.82 -10.81 -5.17
C ILE A 236 -41.58 -11.09 -3.88
N HIS A 237 -41.00 -11.90 -2.99
CA HIS A 237 -41.58 -12.24 -1.71
C HIS A 237 -41.61 -11.02 -0.77
N SER A 238 -42.60 -10.97 0.13
CA SER A 238 -42.81 -9.86 1.07
C SER A 238 -41.57 -9.51 1.92
N SER A 239 -40.78 -10.52 2.33
CA SER A 239 -39.54 -10.32 3.09
C SER A 239 -38.49 -9.46 2.38
N ILE A 240 -38.42 -9.50 1.05
CA ILE A 240 -37.47 -8.69 0.27
C ILE A 240 -37.98 -7.25 0.15
N TYR A 241 -39.30 -7.05 0.16
CA TYR A 241 -39.91 -5.72 0.06
C TYR A 241 -39.54 -4.80 1.23
N GLU A 242 -39.42 -5.36 2.44
CA GLU A 242 -38.93 -4.58 3.58
C GLU A 242 -37.53 -4.00 3.34
N ASN A 243 -36.65 -4.76 2.68
CA ASN A 243 -35.31 -4.29 2.32
C ASN A 243 -35.37 -3.22 1.22
N ILE A 244 -36.32 -3.32 0.29
CA ILE A 244 -36.56 -2.29 -0.74
C ILE A 244 -36.96 -0.97 -0.10
N LEU A 245 -37.85 -1.01 0.91
CA LEU A 245 -38.27 0.17 1.67
C LEU A 245 -37.13 0.78 2.47
N LYS A 246 -36.30 -0.05 3.12
CA LYS A 246 -35.11 0.40 3.88
C LYS A 246 -34.10 1.13 2.99
N GLU A 247 -33.86 0.61 1.79
CA GLU A 247 -32.97 1.19 0.78
C GLU A 247 -33.59 2.40 0.04
N LYS A 248 -34.85 2.75 0.34
CA LYS A 248 -35.60 3.87 -0.27
C LYS A 248 -35.59 3.83 -1.80
N ILE A 249 -35.77 2.65 -2.36
CA ILE A 249 -35.74 2.45 -3.82
C ILE A 249 -36.96 3.09 -4.47
N GLN A 250 -36.71 3.83 -5.54
CA GLN A 250 -37.73 4.53 -6.32
C GLN A 250 -37.71 4.06 -7.78
N GLU A 251 -38.76 4.42 -8.53
CA GLU A 251 -38.75 4.28 -9.98
C GLU A 251 -37.58 5.07 -10.58
N LYS A 252 -36.99 4.53 -11.66
CA LYS A 252 -35.75 4.98 -12.32
C LYS A 252 -34.43 4.70 -11.59
N ASP A 253 -34.49 4.09 -10.40
CA ASP A 253 -33.29 3.56 -9.77
C ASP A 253 -32.84 2.26 -10.43
N ILE A 254 -31.54 2.07 -10.57
CA ILE A 254 -30.91 0.81 -10.93
C ILE A 254 -30.66 0.04 -9.64
N ILE A 255 -31.18 -1.18 -9.57
CA ILE A 255 -31.11 -2.01 -8.39
C ILE A 255 -30.44 -3.35 -8.68
N TYR A 256 -29.94 -3.95 -7.61
CA TYR A 256 -29.36 -5.28 -7.60
C TYR A 256 -30.02 -6.10 -6.48
N ILE A 257 -30.62 -7.23 -6.84
CA ILE A 257 -31.31 -8.14 -5.92
C ILE A 257 -30.68 -9.52 -6.03
N GLU A 258 -30.26 -10.08 -4.90
CA GLU A 258 -29.82 -11.48 -4.81
C GLU A 258 -31.00 -12.40 -4.47
N SER A 259 -31.25 -13.40 -5.33
CA SER A 259 -32.46 -14.23 -5.23
C SER A 259 -32.53 -15.06 -3.95
N HIS A 260 -31.38 -15.54 -3.45
CA HIS A 260 -31.31 -16.45 -2.29
C HIS A 260 -31.18 -15.74 -0.95
N SER A 261 -30.38 -14.66 -0.89
CA SER A 261 -30.14 -13.93 0.37
C SER A 261 -31.19 -12.86 0.65
N GLY A 262 -31.98 -12.47 -0.36
CA GLY A 262 -32.92 -11.36 -0.27
C GLY A 262 -32.24 -9.99 -0.11
N LEU A 263 -30.91 -9.92 -0.32
CA LEU A 263 -30.14 -8.69 -0.27
C LEU A 263 -30.53 -7.80 -1.45
N VAL A 264 -30.90 -6.57 -1.14
CA VAL A 264 -31.25 -5.54 -2.12
C VAL A 264 -30.25 -4.39 -1.97
N LYS A 265 -29.73 -3.89 -3.10
CA LYS A 265 -28.85 -2.71 -3.14
C LYS A 265 -29.33 -1.73 -4.21
N ARG A 266 -29.43 -0.44 -3.83
CA ARG A 266 -29.57 0.66 -4.79
C ARG A 266 -28.19 0.96 -5.40
N VAL A 267 -28.03 0.67 -6.69
CA VAL A 267 -26.75 0.86 -7.41
C VAL A 267 -26.57 2.31 -7.83
N GLY A 268 -27.66 3.00 -8.15
CA GLY A 268 -27.65 4.40 -8.55
C GLY A 268 -28.88 4.75 -9.38
N LYS A 269 -28.94 5.98 -9.91
CA LYS A 269 -29.96 6.38 -10.88
C LYS A 269 -29.49 6.17 -12.32
N CYS A 270 -30.42 5.93 -13.23
CA CYS A 270 -30.10 5.81 -14.65
C CYS A 270 -29.50 7.11 -15.21
N THR A 271 -28.35 7.02 -15.89
CA THR A 271 -27.63 8.15 -16.54
C THR A 271 -28.48 8.92 -17.55
N LEU A 272 -29.49 8.29 -18.15
CA LEU A 272 -30.40 8.94 -19.10
C LEU A 272 -31.22 10.09 -18.50
N TYR A 273 -31.35 10.15 -17.17
CA TYR A 273 -32.10 11.19 -16.47
C TYR A 273 -31.21 12.22 -15.79
N LYS A 274 -29.93 12.27 -16.12
CA LYS A 274 -28.95 13.16 -15.48
C LYS A 274 -29.34 14.64 -15.55
N ASP A 275 -30.03 15.06 -16.61
CA ASP A 275 -30.48 16.44 -16.81
C ASP A 275 -31.75 16.81 -16.02
N MET A 276 -32.42 15.82 -15.41
CA MET A 276 -33.70 15.98 -14.71
C MET A 276 -33.55 16.01 -13.18
N PHE A 277 -32.34 15.84 -12.64
CA PHE A 277 -32.08 15.74 -11.21
C PHE A 277 -30.87 16.59 -10.80
N ASP A 278 -30.93 17.19 -9.60
CA ASP A 278 -29.82 17.95 -9.04
C ASP A 278 -28.59 17.06 -8.84
N ILE A 279 -27.45 17.52 -9.38
CA ILE A 279 -26.21 16.74 -9.58
C ILE A 279 -25.51 16.39 -8.25
N GLU A 280 -25.95 16.95 -7.13
CA GLU A 280 -25.11 17.05 -5.93
C GLU A 280 -25.11 15.82 -5.00
N THR A 281 -25.94 14.78 -5.22
CA THR A 281 -26.01 13.63 -4.28
C THR A 281 -26.21 12.22 -4.86
N ASP A 282 -26.78 12.04 -6.06
CA ASP A 282 -27.05 10.69 -6.60
C ASP A 282 -25.92 10.20 -7.52
N THR A 283 -25.49 8.94 -7.34
CA THR A 283 -24.56 8.26 -8.25
C THR A 283 -25.31 7.81 -9.51
N PHE A 284 -24.91 8.30 -10.68
CA PHE A 284 -25.51 7.91 -11.95
C PHE A 284 -24.78 6.71 -12.56
N VAL A 285 -25.56 5.70 -12.99
CA VAL A 285 -25.08 4.44 -13.54
C VAL A 285 -25.83 4.12 -14.83
N ASP A 286 -25.15 3.50 -15.80
CA ASP A 286 -25.76 3.11 -17.06
C ASP A 286 -26.69 1.91 -16.91
N LEU A 287 -27.67 1.81 -17.82
CA LEU A 287 -28.57 0.67 -17.91
C LEU A 287 -27.78 -0.65 -18.03
N PRO A 288 -28.10 -1.66 -17.19
CA PRO A 288 -27.41 -2.94 -17.26
C PRO A 288 -27.55 -3.63 -18.62
N LYS A 289 -26.46 -4.27 -19.05
CA LYS A 289 -26.41 -5.10 -20.26
C LYS A 289 -26.90 -6.52 -19.97
N GLY A 290 -27.54 -7.14 -20.96
CA GLY A 290 -28.01 -8.53 -20.90
C GLY A 290 -29.39 -8.67 -20.25
N ASN A 291 -29.74 -9.88 -19.83
CA ASN A 291 -31.05 -10.19 -19.25
C ASN A 291 -31.20 -9.59 -17.83
N VAL A 292 -32.44 -9.35 -17.41
CA VAL A 292 -32.79 -8.91 -16.05
C VAL A 292 -32.37 -9.98 -15.04
N HIS A 293 -32.66 -11.25 -15.34
CA HIS A 293 -32.22 -12.38 -14.52
C HIS A 293 -30.95 -13.00 -15.09
N LYS A 294 -29.90 -13.08 -14.28
CA LYS A 294 -28.64 -13.72 -14.69
C LYS A 294 -27.88 -14.33 -13.52
N LYS A 295 -26.98 -15.24 -13.85
CA LYS A 295 -26.01 -15.82 -12.93
C LYS A 295 -24.74 -14.98 -12.95
N LYS A 296 -24.31 -14.48 -11.79
CA LYS A 296 -23.04 -13.77 -11.61
C LYS A 296 -22.09 -14.63 -10.78
N ASN A 297 -20.87 -14.78 -11.27
CA ASN A 297 -19.77 -15.35 -10.50
C ASN A 297 -19.25 -14.26 -9.56
N ILE A 298 -19.48 -14.44 -8.27
CA ILE A 298 -19.01 -13.55 -7.21
C ILE A 298 -17.83 -14.21 -6.54
N ILE A 299 -16.75 -13.46 -6.42
CA ILE A 299 -15.55 -13.87 -5.71
C ILE A 299 -15.56 -13.14 -4.38
N GLN A 300 -15.62 -13.91 -3.29
CA GLN A 300 -15.53 -13.38 -1.95
C GLN A 300 -14.18 -13.79 -1.34
N ASN A 301 -13.43 -12.79 -0.88
CA ASN A 301 -12.20 -13.03 -0.13
C ASN A 301 -12.51 -12.87 1.36
N VAL A 302 -12.29 -13.93 2.13
CA VAL A 302 -12.42 -13.93 3.61
C VAL A 302 -11.14 -14.48 4.21
N THR A 303 -10.81 -14.14 5.45
CA THR A 303 -9.70 -14.80 6.17
C THR A 303 -10.22 -16.00 6.94
N LEU A 304 -9.32 -16.94 7.28
CA LEU A 304 -9.67 -18.05 8.19
C LEU A 304 -10.17 -17.54 9.55
N TYR A 305 -9.66 -16.39 10.01
CA TYR A 305 -10.12 -15.77 11.25
C TYR A 305 -11.56 -15.22 11.13
N ASP A 306 -11.95 -14.66 9.99
CA ASP A 306 -13.32 -14.18 9.78
C ASP A 306 -14.33 -15.34 9.80
N LEU A 307 -13.93 -16.48 9.24
CA LEU A 307 -14.71 -17.72 9.32
C LEU A 307 -14.82 -18.22 10.77
N ASP A 308 -13.74 -18.13 11.55
CA ASP A 308 -13.77 -18.50 12.98
C ASP A 308 -14.78 -17.67 13.76
N ILE A 309 -14.68 -16.34 13.70
CA ILE A 309 -15.60 -15.46 14.45
C ILE A 309 -17.05 -15.70 14.05
N SER A 310 -17.29 -15.82 12.74
CA SER A 310 -18.66 -15.97 12.21
C SER A 310 -19.35 -17.23 12.73
N ASN A 311 -18.60 -18.28 13.08
CA ASN A 311 -19.14 -19.52 13.64
C ASN A 311 -19.14 -19.55 15.17
N VAL A 312 -18.37 -18.69 15.86
CA VAL A 312 -18.45 -18.53 17.33
C VAL A 312 -19.70 -17.76 17.75
N GLN A 313 -20.14 -16.78 16.95
CA GLN A 313 -21.32 -15.96 17.23
C GLN A 313 -22.39 -16.17 16.15
N PRO A 314 -23.22 -17.23 16.22
CA PRO A 314 -24.40 -17.33 15.37
C PRO A 314 -25.30 -16.10 15.63
N LYS A 315 -25.80 -15.49 14.55
CA LYS A 315 -26.49 -14.18 14.54
C LYS A 315 -27.80 -14.11 15.35
N ASP A 316 -28.18 -15.17 16.05
CA ASP A 316 -29.50 -15.32 16.68
C ASP A 316 -29.66 -14.59 18.02
N ASN A 317 -28.62 -13.94 18.55
CA ASN A 317 -28.66 -13.27 19.86
C ASN A 317 -28.39 -11.75 19.80
N ILE A 318 -29.10 -11.04 18.91
CA ILE A 318 -29.06 -9.57 18.80
C ILE A 318 -29.54 -8.89 20.11
N LEU A 319 -30.41 -9.54 20.89
CA LEU A 319 -30.94 -9.00 22.14
C LEU A 319 -29.87 -8.87 23.26
N ASN A 320 -28.79 -9.65 23.19
CA ASN A 320 -27.67 -9.57 24.14
C ASN A 320 -26.60 -8.52 23.76
N PHE A 321 -26.68 -7.96 22.55
CA PHE A 321 -25.69 -6.99 22.03
C PHE A 321 -25.87 -5.60 22.65
N LEU A 322 -27.08 -5.23 23.04
CA LEU A 322 -27.37 -3.92 23.64
C LEU A 322 -27.06 -3.82 25.14
N GLN A 323 -26.93 -4.96 25.85
CA GLN A 323 -26.63 -4.95 27.30
C GLN A 323 -25.17 -5.22 27.65
N ASN A 324 -24.33 -5.72 26.73
CA ASN A 324 -22.94 -6.02 26.99
C ASN A 324 -21.99 -5.27 26.04
N SER A 325 -21.87 -3.96 26.22
CA SER A 325 -20.87 -3.09 25.56
C SER A 325 -19.42 -3.33 26.03
N LYS A 326 -19.15 -4.49 26.62
CA LYS A 326 -17.81 -5.05 26.84
C LYS A 326 -17.82 -6.48 26.31
N SER A 327 -17.69 -6.65 24.99
CA SER A 327 -17.40 -7.96 24.42
C SER A 327 -16.01 -8.38 24.94
N LYS A 328 -15.99 -9.21 25.99
CA LYS A 328 -14.78 -9.92 26.40
C LYS A 328 -14.24 -10.63 25.15
N LYS A 329 -12.94 -10.53 24.89
CA LYS A 329 -12.31 -11.29 23.81
C LYS A 329 -12.53 -12.78 24.11
N THR A 330 -13.49 -13.41 23.45
CA THR A 330 -13.77 -14.84 23.62
C THR A 330 -12.68 -15.63 22.90
N GLU A 331 -11.97 -16.49 23.63
CA GLU A 331 -11.00 -17.42 23.04
C GLU A 331 -11.74 -18.40 22.11
N ILE A 332 -11.19 -18.61 20.91
CA ILE A 332 -11.76 -19.54 19.95
C ILE A 332 -11.14 -20.91 20.21
N THR A 333 -11.98 -21.92 20.44
CA THR A 333 -11.48 -23.27 20.74
C THR A 333 -10.84 -23.93 19.52
N ASP A 334 -9.80 -24.73 19.76
CA ASP A 334 -9.14 -25.49 18.69
C ASP A 334 -10.08 -26.50 18.01
N LYS A 335 -11.10 -27.00 18.74
CA LYS A 335 -12.14 -27.87 18.17
C LYS A 335 -12.89 -27.18 17.03
N LEU A 336 -13.38 -25.96 17.27
CA LEU A 336 -14.08 -25.17 16.26
C LEU A 336 -13.17 -24.86 15.07
N ARG A 337 -11.90 -24.48 15.32
CA ARG A 337 -10.93 -24.23 14.24
C ARG A 337 -10.70 -25.47 13.38
N ASN A 338 -10.60 -26.64 13.99
CA ASN A 338 -10.42 -27.89 13.28
C ASN A 338 -11.66 -28.25 12.43
N GLU A 339 -12.86 -27.98 12.93
CA GLU A 339 -14.10 -28.13 12.15
C GLU A 339 -14.14 -27.17 10.96
N ILE A 340 -13.80 -25.89 11.16
CA ILE A 340 -13.73 -24.90 10.09
C ILE A 340 -12.68 -25.28 9.06
N ASN A 341 -11.49 -25.72 9.50
CA ASN A 341 -10.45 -26.18 8.58
C ASN A 341 -10.97 -27.35 7.71
N LYS A 342 -11.71 -28.32 8.28
CA LYS A 342 -12.33 -29.42 7.51
C LYS A 342 -13.32 -28.90 6.46
N ILE A 343 -14.15 -27.91 6.81
CA ILE A 343 -15.12 -27.30 5.88
C ILE A 343 -14.37 -26.58 4.75
N VAL A 344 -13.35 -25.78 5.08
CA VAL A 344 -12.55 -25.05 4.09
C VAL A 344 -11.85 -26.03 3.15
N TYR A 345 -11.24 -27.10 3.66
CA TYR A 345 -10.63 -28.13 2.81
C TYR A 345 -11.64 -28.78 1.87
N LYS A 346 -12.84 -29.10 2.37
CA LYS A 346 -13.92 -29.64 1.54
C LYS A 346 -14.29 -28.68 0.39
N TYR A 347 -14.36 -27.38 0.64
CA TYR A 347 -14.64 -26.39 -0.42
C TYR A 347 -13.49 -26.26 -1.42
N VAL A 348 -12.24 -26.43 -0.96
CA VAL A 348 -11.07 -26.47 -1.84
C VAL A 348 -11.10 -27.71 -2.72
N ASP A 349 -11.37 -28.88 -2.16
CA ASP A 349 -11.47 -30.15 -2.91
C ASP A 349 -12.60 -30.12 -3.94
N GLN A 350 -13.69 -29.41 -3.65
CA GLN A 350 -14.81 -29.18 -4.57
C GLN A 350 -14.53 -28.10 -5.64
N GLY A 351 -13.40 -27.39 -5.55
CA GLY A 351 -13.06 -26.28 -6.45
C GLY A 351 -13.88 -25.00 -6.24
N ILE A 352 -14.63 -24.92 -5.13
CA ILE A 352 -15.46 -23.77 -4.75
C ILE A 352 -14.60 -22.71 -4.05
N ALA A 353 -13.56 -23.12 -3.33
CA ALA A 353 -12.65 -22.23 -2.63
C ALA A 353 -11.19 -22.45 -3.01
N GLN A 354 -10.36 -21.43 -2.78
CA GLN A 354 -8.91 -21.50 -2.90
C GLN A 354 -8.28 -20.86 -1.66
N ILE A 355 -7.35 -21.56 -1.01
CA ILE A 355 -6.57 -20.97 0.09
C ILE A 355 -5.44 -20.14 -0.50
N ILE A 356 -5.30 -18.93 0.02
CA ILE A 356 -4.29 -17.95 -0.38
C ILE A 356 -3.42 -17.67 0.84
N PRO A 357 -2.15 -18.13 0.87
CA PRO A 357 -1.24 -17.77 1.94
C PRO A 357 -0.92 -16.28 1.83
N GLY A 358 -1.23 -15.54 2.89
CA GLY A 358 -0.89 -14.13 2.99
C GLY A 358 0.45 -13.90 3.67
N VAL A 359 0.62 -12.68 4.18
CA VAL A 359 1.87 -12.23 4.79
C VAL A 359 1.60 -11.75 6.22
N LEU A 360 2.30 -12.34 7.19
CA LEU A 360 2.33 -11.93 8.58
C LEU A 360 3.64 -11.17 8.86
N PHE A 361 3.54 -9.88 9.14
CA PHE A 361 4.69 -9.07 9.56
C PHE A 361 4.71 -8.95 11.09
N ILE A 362 5.78 -9.42 11.73
CA ILE A 362 6.02 -9.31 13.17
C ILE A 362 7.12 -8.28 13.44
N ASP A 363 6.75 -7.11 13.96
CA ASP A 363 7.69 -6.09 14.38
C ASP A 363 8.19 -6.34 15.82
N GLU A 364 9.41 -5.88 16.09
CA GLU A 364 10.09 -6.01 17.39
C GLU A 364 10.12 -7.45 17.91
N VAL A 365 10.41 -8.43 17.05
CA VAL A 365 10.31 -9.88 17.35
C VAL A 365 11.09 -10.31 18.61
N HIS A 366 12.15 -9.60 18.97
CA HIS A 366 12.92 -9.82 20.21
C HIS A 366 12.10 -9.63 21.50
N MET A 367 10.87 -9.10 21.40
CA MET A 367 9.93 -8.99 22.52
C MET A 367 9.05 -10.23 22.72
N LEU A 368 9.08 -11.19 21.79
CA LEU A 368 8.46 -12.51 21.97
C LEU A 368 9.26 -13.34 22.97
N ASP A 369 8.56 -14.18 23.72
CA ASP A 369 9.18 -15.13 24.64
C ASP A 369 9.38 -16.52 24.00
N ILE A 370 10.06 -17.40 24.72
CA ILE A 370 10.37 -18.75 24.25
C ILE A 370 9.11 -19.58 23.92
N GLU A 371 7.99 -19.37 24.62
CA GLU A 371 6.72 -20.04 24.35
C GLU A 371 6.16 -19.61 22.99
N CYS A 372 6.17 -18.31 22.71
CA CYS A 372 5.77 -17.74 21.43
C CYS A 372 6.64 -18.26 20.28
N PHE A 373 7.96 -18.33 20.46
CA PHE A 373 8.86 -18.86 19.44
C PHE A 373 8.65 -20.35 19.17
N THR A 374 8.42 -21.15 20.22
CA THR A 374 8.10 -22.58 20.08
C THR A 374 6.82 -22.78 19.29
N TYR A 375 5.78 -21.98 19.59
CA TYR A 375 4.52 -21.99 18.86
C TYR A 375 4.68 -21.55 17.39
N LEU A 376 5.44 -20.48 17.15
CA LEU A 376 5.72 -19.96 15.82
C LEU A 376 6.46 -21.00 14.97
N ASN A 377 7.47 -21.68 15.55
CA ASN A 377 8.24 -22.70 14.86
C ASN A 377 7.36 -23.87 14.40
N ARG A 378 6.48 -24.37 15.29
CA ARG A 378 5.49 -25.41 14.93
C ARG A 378 4.53 -24.94 13.85
N THR A 379 4.13 -23.66 13.87
CA THR A 379 3.21 -23.12 12.87
C THR A 379 3.87 -23.00 11.50
N LEU A 380 5.14 -22.60 11.44
CA LEU A 380 5.90 -22.46 10.19
C LEU A 380 6.10 -23.79 9.45
N GLU A 381 6.07 -24.92 10.17
CA GLU A 381 6.10 -26.27 9.59
C GLU A 381 4.80 -26.62 8.85
N SER A 382 3.71 -25.89 9.07
CA SER A 382 2.43 -26.14 8.39
C SER A 382 2.48 -25.75 6.91
N ASN A 383 1.89 -26.59 6.06
CA ASN A 383 1.70 -26.30 4.64
C ASN A 383 0.87 -25.02 4.42
N LEU A 384 -0.08 -24.72 5.32
CA LEU A 384 -0.92 -23.52 5.27
C LEU A 384 -0.29 -22.28 5.92
N ALA A 385 0.95 -22.38 6.43
CA ALA A 385 1.59 -21.25 7.08
C ALA A 385 1.68 -20.05 6.12
N PRO A 386 1.29 -18.84 6.56
CA PRO A 386 1.51 -17.63 5.80
C PRO A 386 3.01 -17.34 5.70
N ILE A 387 3.39 -16.42 4.82
CA ILE A 387 4.75 -15.91 4.74
C ILE A 387 4.98 -15.01 5.95
N VAL A 388 5.97 -15.34 6.78
CA VAL A 388 6.26 -14.62 8.02
C VAL A 388 7.48 -13.72 7.83
N ILE A 389 7.30 -12.41 7.95
CA ILE A 389 8.39 -11.44 7.92
C ILE A 389 8.61 -10.93 9.34
N LEU A 390 9.75 -11.27 9.93
CA LEU A 390 10.17 -10.83 11.25
C LEU A 390 11.01 -9.55 11.12
N ALA A 391 10.88 -8.62 12.06
CA ALA A 391 11.74 -7.44 12.12
C ALA A 391 12.34 -7.26 13.52
N THR A 392 13.62 -6.90 13.55
CA THR A 392 14.34 -6.59 14.79
C THR A 392 15.31 -5.44 14.60
N ASN A 393 15.47 -4.65 15.65
CA ASN A 393 16.51 -3.64 15.79
C ASN A 393 17.59 -4.02 16.82
N ARG A 394 17.50 -5.21 17.42
CA ARG A 394 18.50 -5.72 18.37
C ARG A 394 19.47 -6.67 17.69
N GLY A 395 20.75 -6.52 18.01
CA GLY A 395 21.83 -7.37 17.51
C GLY A 395 21.96 -8.65 18.32
N ILE A 396 22.32 -8.54 19.60
CA ILE A 396 22.42 -9.65 20.54
C ILE A 396 21.61 -9.26 21.78
N CYS A 397 20.71 -10.13 22.23
CA CYS A 397 19.95 -9.92 23.46
C CYS A 397 19.41 -11.24 24.01
N ASN A 398 18.95 -11.22 25.26
CA ASN A 398 18.34 -12.38 25.88
C ASN A 398 17.02 -12.74 25.17
N ILE A 399 16.80 -14.04 24.99
CA ILE A 399 15.48 -14.56 24.59
C ILE A 399 14.57 -14.37 25.80
N LYS A 400 13.48 -13.62 25.63
CA LYS A 400 12.59 -13.27 26.73
C LYS A 400 11.99 -14.53 27.37
N GLY A 401 11.94 -14.55 28.71
CA GLY A 401 11.55 -15.73 29.47
C GLY A 401 12.70 -16.73 29.75
N THR A 402 13.92 -16.44 29.29
CA THR A 402 15.11 -17.24 29.56
C THR A 402 16.31 -16.36 29.89
N ASN A 403 17.39 -16.97 30.39
CA ASN A 403 18.69 -16.32 30.58
C ASN A 403 19.65 -16.54 29.39
N ILE A 404 19.13 -17.08 28.28
CA ILE A 404 19.94 -17.43 27.11
C ILE A 404 20.08 -16.19 26.24
N ILE A 405 21.33 -15.81 25.98
CA ILE A 405 21.68 -14.76 25.03
C ILE A 405 21.70 -15.37 23.62
N SER A 406 21.01 -14.74 22.68
CA SER A 406 21.03 -15.16 21.28
C SER A 406 21.09 -13.97 20.33
N ALA A 407 21.51 -14.24 19.09
CA ALA A 407 21.39 -13.27 18.02
C ALA A 407 19.92 -12.89 17.85
N HIS A 408 19.66 -11.59 17.79
CA HIS A 408 18.35 -10.98 17.62
C HIS A 408 17.31 -11.30 18.70
N GLY A 409 17.69 -12.00 19.78
CA GLY A 409 16.76 -12.50 20.79
C GLY A 409 15.86 -13.63 20.27
N ILE A 410 16.31 -14.37 19.26
CA ILE A 410 15.57 -15.47 18.63
C ILE A 410 16.27 -16.80 18.97
N PRO A 411 15.55 -17.89 19.28
CA PRO A 411 16.15 -19.22 19.47
C PRO A 411 16.92 -19.70 18.23
N VAL A 412 18.04 -20.39 18.45
CA VAL A 412 18.91 -20.90 17.39
C VAL A 412 18.14 -21.80 16.41
N ASP A 413 17.24 -22.64 16.92
CA ASP A 413 16.41 -23.53 16.12
C ASP A 413 15.57 -22.81 15.05
N LEU A 414 15.13 -21.58 15.35
CA LEU A 414 14.40 -20.75 14.39
C LEU A 414 15.37 -19.96 13.51
N LEU A 415 16.49 -19.45 14.06
CA LEU A 415 17.51 -18.73 13.28
C LEU A 415 18.06 -19.57 12.12
N ASP A 416 18.24 -20.88 12.32
CA ASP A 416 18.74 -21.78 11.29
C ASP A 416 17.74 -21.99 10.13
N ARG A 417 16.47 -21.64 10.34
CA ARG A 417 15.37 -21.82 9.36
C ARG A 417 14.99 -20.53 8.62
N ILE A 418 15.47 -19.36 9.06
CA ILE A 418 15.06 -18.06 8.50
C ILE A 418 16.16 -17.45 7.62
N ILE A 419 15.74 -16.77 6.54
CA ILE A 419 16.65 -15.96 5.74
C ILE A 419 16.82 -14.60 6.43
N ILE A 420 18.06 -14.16 6.64
CA ILE A 420 18.34 -12.87 7.30
C ILE A 420 18.75 -11.83 6.26
N VAL A 421 18.03 -10.71 6.20
CA VAL A 421 18.36 -9.55 5.38
C VAL A 421 18.68 -8.36 6.27
N LYS A 422 19.91 -7.85 6.12
CA LYS A 422 20.40 -6.71 6.89
C LYS A 422 19.99 -5.40 6.21
N THR A 423 19.42 -4.49 7.00
CA THR A 423 19.15 -3.10 6.61
C THR A 423 20.19 -2.18 7.25
N MET A 424 20.53 -1.09 6.56
CA MET A 424 21.57 -0.14 7.01
C MET A 424 20.98 1.20 7.41
N LEU A 425 21.78 2.09 8.01
CA LEU A 425 21.37 3.50 8.16
C LEU A 425 21.36 4.18 6.80
N TYR A 426 20.44 5.14 6.63
CA TYR A 426 20.41 5.97 5.43
C TYR A 426 21.53 7.01 5.44
N ASN A 427 22.09 7.29 4.27
CA ASN A 427 23.04 8.39 4.08
C ASN A 427 22.32 9.75 3.94
N LYS A 428 23.06 10.87 3.91
CA LYS A 428 22.48 12.23 3.79
C LYS A 428 21.59 12.37 2.56
N GLU A 429 22.05 11.85 1.43
CA GLU A 429 21.40 11.99 0.13
C GLU A 429 20.07 11.24 0.11
N GLU A 430 20.05 10.01 0.62
CA GLU A 430 18.85 9.19 0.79
C GLU A 430 17.86 9.85 1.76
N ILE A 431 18.33 10.39 2.89
CA ILE A 431 17.47 11.13 3.84
C ILE A 431 16.83 12.34 3.16
N LEU A 432 17.64 13.12 2.42
CA LEU A 432 17.17 14.29 1.70
C LEU A 432 16.11 13.91 0.66
N GLN A 433 16.32 12.82 -0.09
CA GLN A 433 15.32 12.30 -1.04
C GLN A 433 14.03 11.85 -0.33
N VAL A 434 14.13 11.17 0.82
CA VAL A 434 12.96 10.77 1.61
C VAL A 434 12.19 11.99 2.10
N LEU A 435 12.88 13.03 2.58
CA LEU A 435 12.26 14.28 3.01
C LEU A 435 11.59 15.02 1.83
N LYS A 436 12.25 15.12 0.66
CA LYS A 436 11.66 15.66 -0.57
C LYS A 436 10.35 14.95 -0.89
N LEU A 437 10.39 13.62 -0.88
CA LEU A 437 9.22 12.79 -1.19
C LEU A 437 8.09 13.04 -0.19
N ARG A 438 8.42 13.10 1.11
CA ARG A 438 7.45 13.40 2.17
C ARG A 438 6.81 14.77 2.02
N CYS A 439 7.61 15.80 1.73
CA CYS A 439 7.11 17.14 1.47
C CYS A 439 6.14 17.19 0.28
N LYS A 440 6.44 16.44 -0.79
CA LYS A 440 5.56 16.35 -1.97
C LYS A 440 4.22 15.69 -1.61
N PHE A 441 4.23 14.55 -0.93
CA PHE A 441 3.01 13.86 -0.50
C PHE A 441 2.14 14.70 0.44
N GLU A 442 2.75 15.39 1.40
CA GLU A 442 2.03 16.24 2.36
C GLU A 442 1.72 17.65 1.83
N LYS A 443 2.06 17.93 0.56
CA LYS A 443 1.93 19.24 -0.10
C LYS A 443 2.54 20.36 0.74
N ILE A 444 3.75 20.13 1.23
CA ILE A 444 4.55 21.07 2.01
C ILE A 444 5.54 21.77 1.10
N LYS A 445 5.47 23.10 1.04
CA LYS A 445 6.45 23.92 0.34
C LYS A 445 7.59 24.27 1.30
N ILE A 446 8.80 23.86 0.96
CA ILE A 446 10.02 24.06 1.76
C ILE A 446 11.15 24.58 0.87
N GLU A 447 12.00 25.44 1.42
CA GLU A 447 13.20 25.93 0.74
C GLU A 447 14.31 24.86 0.73
N SER A 448 15.16 24.87 -0.30
CA SER A 448 16.26 23.91 -0.45
C SER A 448 17.24 23.94 0.73
N GLU A 449 17.55 25.13 1.26
CA GLU A 449 18.41 25.28 2.44
C GLU A 449 17.78 24.67 3.70
N ALA A 450 16.49 24.93 3.93
CA ALA A 450 15.74 24.37 5.05
C ALA A 450 15.67 22.84 4.99
N LEU A 451 15.54 22.30 3.77
CA LEU A 451 15.50 20.87 3.52
C LEU A 451 16.86 20.20 3.75
N ASN A 452 17.95 20.82 3.31
CA ASN A 452 19.31 20.38 3.60
C ASN A 452 19.58 20.36 5.10
N TYR A 453 19.15 21.40 5.82
CA TYR A 453 19.28 21.49 7.27
C TYR A 453 18.48 20.39 7.99
N LEU A 454 17.26 20.08 7.53
CA LEU A 454 16.49 18.93 8.03
C LEU A 454 17.20 17.59 7.78
N ALA A 455 17.88 17.43 6.64
CA ALA A 455 18.65 16.22 6.35
C ALA A 455 19.85 16.08 7.30
N ASP A 456 20.52 17.19 7.64
CA ASP A 456 21.58 17.21 8.66
C ASP A 456 21.06 16.80 10.04
N ILE A 457 19.89 17.33 10.45
CA ILE A 457 19.19 16.88 11.67
C ILE A 457 18.88 15.39 11.60
N GLY A 458 18.48 14.87 10.43
CA GLY A 458 18.17 13.47 10.21
C GLY A 458 19.35 12.54 10.45
N ILE A 459 20.58 12.96 10.08
CA ILE A 459 21.81 12.22 10.33
C ILE A 459 22.21 12.29 11.80
N GLN A 460 22.19 13.50 12.38
CA GLN A 460 22.63 13.72 13.76
C GLN A 460 21.71 13.02 14.77
N CYS A 461 20.40 13.08 14.51
CA CYS A 461 19.36 12.56 15.40
C CYS A 461 18.76 11.26 14.85
N SER A 462 17.73 11.38 14.00
CA SER A 462 17.11 10.26 13.27
C SER A 462 16.23 10.78 12.13
N LEU A 463 16.05 9.96 11.09
CA LEU A 463 15.10 10.25 10.01
C LEU A 463 13.66 10.44 10.53
N ARG A 464 13.24 9.64 11.51
CA ARG A 464 11.90 9.75 12.12
C ARG A 464 11.68 11.13 12.73
N TYR A 465 12.66 11.62 13.49
CA TYR A 465 12.60 12.94 14.10
C TYR A 465 12.56 14.05 13.04
N ALA A 466 13.43 14.00 12.03
CA ALA A 466 13.42 14.98 10.93
C ALA A 466 12.08 15.04 10.19
N ILE A 467 11.44 13.89 9.93
CA ILE A 467 10.09 13.83 9.33
C ILE A 467 9.04 14.44 10.26
N GLN A 468 9.09 14.15 11.56
CA GLN A 468 8.13 14.69 12.53
C GLN A 468 8.22 16.21 12.66
N LEU A 469 9.38 16.82 12.43
CA LEU A 469 9.54 18.29 12.45
C LEU A 469 8.83 19.00 11.29
N LEU A 470 8.51 18.31 10.19
CA LEU A 470 7.84 18.92 9.03
C LEU A 470 6.45 19.48 9.38
N THR A 471 5.66 18.74 10.17
CA THR A 471 4.29 19.14 10.50
C THR A 471 4.27 20.39 11.40
N PRO A 472 5.01 20.45 12.53
CA PRO A 472 5.11 21.68 13.31
C PRO A 472 5.72 22.86 12.52
N ALA A 473 6.73 22.61 11.68
CA ALA A 473 7.31 23.65 10.83
C ALA A 473 6.28 24.23 9.83
N LYS A 474 5.42 23.39 9.25
CA LYS A 474 4.30 23.83 8.40
C LYS A 474 3.32 24.72 9.16
N ILE A 475 2.96 24.34 10.38
CA ILE A 475 2.02 25.11 11.23
C ILE A 475 2.64 26.47 11.60
N LEU A 476 3.90 26.48 12.03
CA LEU A 476 4.61 27.70 12.41
C LEU A 476 4.80 28.65 11.21
N SER A 477 5.15 28.11 10.04
CA SER A 477 5.25 28.88 8.80
C SER A 477 3.94 29.59 8.45
N LYS A 478 2.82 28.87 8.52
CA LYS A 478 1.49 29.44 8.25
C LYS A 478 1.14 30.55 9.24
N ARG A 479 1.40 30.35 10.54
CA ARG A 479 1.15 31.38 11.57
C ARG A 479 2.00 32.63 11.37
N LYS A 480 3.23 32.49 10.88
CA LYS A 480 4.10 33.62 10.51
C LYS A 480 3.79 34.23 9.14
N GLY A 481 2.69 33.83 8.49
CA GLY A 481 2.29 34.33 7.17
C GLY A 481 3.20 33.88 6.01
N LYS A 482 4.11 32.92 6.23
CA LYS A 482 5.06 32.44 5.22
C LYS A 482 4.46 31.31 4.37
N LYS A 483 4.57 31.44 3.05
CA LYS A 483 4.12 30.44 2.06
C LYS A 483 5.06 29.23 1.93
N LYS A 484 6.35 29.39 2.27
CA LYS A 484 7.38 28.34 2.25
C LYS A 484 8.06 28.25 3.62
N ILE A 485 8.41 27.03 4.04
CA ILE A 485 9.21 26.79 5.23
C ILE A 485 10.66 27.17 4.93
N ASN A 486 11.21 28.07 5.74
CA ASN A 486 12.61 28.48 5.67
C ASN A 486 13.44 27.86 6.81
N LYS A 487 14.76 27.97 6.74
CA LYS A 487 15.68 27.39 7.72
C LYS A 487 15.41 27.87 9.15
N SER A 488 15.18 29.17 9.34
CA SER A 488 14.92 29.72 10.67
C SER A 488 13.64 29.20 11.33
N ILE A 489 12.62 28.81 10.56
CA ILE A 489 11.46 28.10 11.10
C ILE A 489 11.87 26.72 11.60
N VAL A 490 12.67 25.98 10.83
CA VAL A 490 13.15 24.64 11.23
C VAL A 490 14.00 24.74 12.50
N GLU A 491 14.89 25.73 12.60
CA GLU A 491 15.70 25.98 13.79
C GLU A 491 14.84 26.21 15.04
N ILE A 492 13.83 27.09 14.94
CA ILE A 492 12.89 27.36 16.04
C ILE A 492 12.12 26.10 16.44
N VAL A 493 11.65 25.31 15.47
CA VAL A 493 10.93 24.07 15.79
C VAL A 493 11.88 23.05 16.43
N SER A 494 13.12 22.94 15.94
CA SER A 494 14.13 22.04 16.49
C SER A 494 14.58 22.44 17.91
N SER A 495 14.51 23.73 18.28
CA SER A 495 14.82 24.17 19.65
C SER A 495 13.67 23.89 20.62
N ILE A 496 12.42 23.93 20.16
CA ILE A 496 11.23 23.65 20.99
C ILE A 496 11.04 22.14 21.19
N PHE A 497 11.15 21.35 20.11
CA PHE A 497 10.91 19.90 20.16
C PHE A 497 12.24 19.16 20.27
N PHE A 498 12.47 18.50 21.39
CA PHE A 498 13.72 17.77 21.65
C PHE A 498 13.71 16.41 20.96
N ASP A 499 14.86 15.99 20.44
CA ASP A 499 15.07 14.60 20.05
C ASP A 499 15.44 13.76 21.28
N THR A 500 15.48 12.43 21.12
CA THR A 500 15.76 11.53 22.23
C THR A 500 17.12 11.78 22.86
N LYS A 501 18.18 12.10 22.07
CA LYS A 501 19.51 12.32 22.62
C LYS A 501 19.57 13.58 23.48
N ARG A 502 19.05 14.71 22.99
CA ARG A 502 19.00 15.95 23.77
C ARG A 502 18.11 15.83 25.00
N SER A 503 16.97 15.13 24.88
CA SER A 503 16.10 14.87 26.02
C SER A 503 16.79 14.03 27.09
N THR A 504 17.51 12.97 26.70
CA THR A 504 18.28 12.15 27.66
C THR A 504 19.40 12.95 28.32
N GLN A 505 20.13 13.76 27.57
CA GLN A 505 21.19 14.60 28.13
C GLN A 505 20.65 15.56 29.19
N LEU A 506 19.54 16.23 28.90
CA LEU A 506 18.90 17.16 29.84
C LEU A 506 18.48 16.45 31.14
N LEU A 507 17.95 15.23 31.05
CA LEU A 507 17.60 14.43 32.22
C LEU A 507 18.82 13.98 33.02
N LEU A 508 19.94 13.70 32.36
CA LEU A 508 21.20 13.34 33.02
C LEU A 508 21.83 14.54 33.74
N ASP A 509 21.80 15.73 33.14
CA ASP A 509 22.32 16.95 33.74
C ASP A 509 21.51 17.35 34.99
N ASP A 510 20.19 17.11 34.97
CA ASP A 510 19.27 17.39 36.07
C ASP A 510 18.95 16.15 36.94
N LYS A 511 19.80 15.13 36.94
CA LYS A 511 19.54 13.83 37.61
C LYS A 511 19.05 13.98 39.06
N ASN A 512 19.61 14.94 39.81
CA ASN A 512 19.26 15.17 41.22
C ASN A 512 17.82 15.68 41.44
N LYS A 513 17.13 16.13 40.38
CA LYS A 513 15.74 16.62 40.43
C LYS A 513 14.72 15.53 40.08
N TYR A 514 15.16 14.39 39.56
CA TYR A 514 14.30 13.29 39.15
C TYR A 514 14.39 12.14 40.16
N LEU A 515 13.28 11.45 40.38
CA LEU A 515 13.29 10.20 41.15
C LEU A 515 13.98 9.12 40.30
N TYR A 516 15.01 8.49 40.91
CA TYR A 516 15.92 7.43 40.40
C TYR A 516 17.16 7.90 39.62
#